data_AF-A0A1Y6L1H1-F1
#
_entry.id   AF-A0A1Y6L1H1-F1
#
_cell.length_a   1.000
_cell.length_b   1.000
_cell.length_c   1.000
_cell.angle_alpha   90.00
_cell.angle_beta   90.00
_cell.angle_gamma   90.00
#
_symmetry.space_group_name_H-M   'P 1'
#
loop_
_entity.id
_entity.type
_entity.pdbx_description
1 polymer ?
#
loop_
_entity_poly.entity_id
_entity_poly.type
_entity_poly.pdbx_seq_one_letter_code
_entity_poly.pdbx_strand_id
1 'polypeptide(L)'
;MARITAEERAQKKQSLDDMVISIFMNEGWDSVTYDRLAKEFNVRKSSIQAYYPNSVMFATALQGKIFPLVVPLLNFTTKQSFIDSWIQAYRDEEQHIFKEVMKMLLDNILKDGTSPYSKGAVLKLQQMLADNIGSQDAEDAMKIVFGEMIYMKMDF
;
A
#
# COMPACT_ATOMS: atom_id res chain seq x y z
N MET A 1 -5.92 34.30 -12.61
CA MET A 1 -5.74 33.24 -11.62
C MET A 1 -4.24 33.11 -11.37
N ALA A 2 -3.77 33.37 -10.15
CA ALA A 2 -2.34 33.29 -9.83
C ALA A 2 -1.86 31.85 -10.07
N ARG A 3 -0.87 31.67 -10.94
CA ARG A 3 -0.15 30.40 -11.07
C ARG A 3 0.58 30.20 -9.75
N ILE A 4 0.11 29.27 -8.93
CA ILE A 4 0.90 28.71 -7.84
C ILE A 4 2.25 28.29 -8.41
N THR A 5 3.32 28.68 -7.72
CA THR A 5 4.68 28.31 -8.10
C THR A 5 4.84 26.79 -8.00
N ALA A 6 5.80 26.23 -8.74
CA ALA A 6 6.08 24.80 -8.69
C ALA A 6 6.42 24.33 -7.26
N GLU A 7 7.07 25.20 -6.49
CA GLU A 7 7.48 24.96 -5.11
C GLU A 7 6.28 24.92 -4.14
N GLU A 8 5.36 25.88 -4.22
CA GLU A 8 4.12 25.88 -3.44
C GLU A 8 3.26 24.65 -3.75
N ARG A 9 3.22 24.22 -5.00
CA ARG A 9 2.51 23.00 -5.41
C ARG A 9 3.16 21.76 -4.79
N ALA A 10 4.48 21.69 -4.77
CA ALA A 10 5.21 20.57 -4.17
C ALA A 10 5.01 20.51 -2.64
N GLN A 11 5.10 21.64 -1.95
CA GLN A 11 4.84 21.72 -0.51
C GLN A 11 3.42 21.25 -0.16
N LYS A 12 2.42 21.73 -0.93
CA LYS A 12 1.03 21.32 -0.72
C LYS A 12 0.79 19.84 -1.01
N LYS A 13 1.45 19.29 -2.03
CA LYS A 13 1.44 17.85 -2.31
C LYS A 13 2.05 17.05 -1.16
N GLN A 14 3.17 17.50 -0.60
CA GLN A 14 3.80 16.85 0.55
C GLN A 14 2.87 16.85 1.76
N SER A 15 2.23 17.97 2.09
CA SER A 15 1.28 18.02 3.20
C SER A 15 0.09 17.07 2.99
N LEU A 16 -0.41 16.97 1.75
CA LEU A 16 -1.46 16.01 1.39
C LEU A 16 -0.98 14.56 1.56
N ASP A 17 0.24 14.25 1.13
CA ASP A 17 0.84 12.93 1.28
C ASP A 17 1.02 12.55 2.76
N ASP A 18 1.49 13.48 3.59
CA ASP A 18 1.64 13.28 5.04
C ASP A 18 0.28 13.02 5.71
N MET A 19 -0.78 13.70 5.27
CA MET A 19 -2.13 13.44 5.76
C MET A 19 -2.66 12.08 5.31
N VAL A 20 -2.43 11.69 4.06
CA VAL A 20 -2.80 10.35 3.56
C VAL A 20 -2.13 9.27 4.41
N ILE A 21 -0.83 9.44 4.70
CA ILE A 21 -0.08 8.52 5.57
C ILE A 21 -0.70 8.49 6.98
N SER A 22 -1.01 9.65 7.56
CA SER A 22 -1.61 9.73 8.90
C SER A 22 -2.96 9.02 8.98
N ILE A 23 -3.86 9.28 8.03
CA ILE A 23 -5.18 8.61 7.96
C ILE A 23 -4.97 7.10 7.79
N PHE A 24 -4.07 6.69 6.90
CA PHE A 24 -3.77 5.28 6.67
C PHE A 24 -3.27 4.57 7.94
N MET A 25 -2.33 5.19 8.68
CA MET A 25 -1.74 4.59 9.88
C MET A 25 -2.74 4.46 11.04
N ASN A 26 -3.64 5.43 11.18
CA ASN A 26 -4.55 5.53 12.33
C ASN A 26 -5.92 4.90 12.07
N GLU A 27 -6.44 5.01 10.84
CA GLU A 27 -7.81 4.67 10.48
C GLU A 27 -7.90 3.61 9.36
N GLY A 28 -6.78 3.24 8.75
CA GLY A 28 -6.71 2.24 7.68
C GLY A 28 -7.02 2.76 6.28
N TRP A 29 -6.92 1.86 5.29
CA TRP A 29 -7.03 2.18 3.87
C TRP A 29 -8.42 2.66 3.46
N ASP A 30 -9.48 2.09 4.02
CA ASP A 30 -10.87 2.46 3.68
C ASP A 30 -11.19 3.92 4.01
N SER A 31 -10.48 4.47 4.99
CA SER A 31 -10.65 5.85 5.47
C SER A 31 -9.95 6.86 4.56
N VAL A 32 -9.02 6.40 3.71
CA VAL A 32 -8.29 7.22 2.74
C VAL A 32 -9.18 7.56 1.55
N THR A 33 -10.04 8.57 1.73
CA THR A 33 -11.01 9.02 0.73
C THR A 33 -10.87 10.50 0.40
N TYR A 34 -11.36 10.91 -0.77
CA TYR A 34 -11.45 12.32 -1.15
C TYR A 34 -12.23 13.15 -0.12
N ASP A 35 -13.26 12.56 0.47
CA ASP A 35 -14.16 13.22 1.42
C ASP A 35 -13.43 13.50 2.74
N ARG A 36 -12.69 12.51 3.23
CA ARG A 36 -11.85 12.64 4.43
C ARG A 36 -10.79 13.71 4.23
N LEU A 37 -10.04 13.66 3.14
CA LEU A 37 -9.00 14.64 2.81
C LEU A 37 -9.57 16.05 2.61
N ALA A 38 -10.69 16.17 1.90
CA ALA A 38 -11.37 17.45 1.70
C ALA A 38 -11.79 18.09 3.04
N LYS A 39 -12.30 17.26 3.98
CA LYS A 39 -12.69 17.70 5.32
C LYS A 39 -11.48 18.14 6.15
N GLU A 40 -10.41 17.37 6.18
CA GLU A 40 -9.19 17.69 6.95
C GLU A 40 -8.51 18.98 6.47
N PHE A 41 -8.43 19.19 5.14
CA PHE A 41 -7.81 20.40 4.58
C PHE A 41 -8.77 21.58 4.44
N ASN A 42 -10.05 21.42 4.77
CA ASN A 42 -11.11 22.40 4.52
C ASN A 42 -11.12 22.90 3.06
N VAL A 43 -11.01 21.97 2.11
CA VAL A 43 -11.00 22.25 0.66
C VAL A 43 -12.06 21.44 -0.08
N ARG A 44 -12.32 21.79 -1.34
CA ARG A 44 -13.24 21.02 -2.20
C ARG A 44 -12.56 19.72 -2.66
N LYS A 45 -13.35 18.66 -2.87
CA LYS A 45 -12.86 17.38 -3.46
C LYS A 45 -12.10 17.59 -4.77
N SER A 46 -12.58 18.50 -5.63
CA SER A 46 -11.91 18.85 -6.89
C SER A 46 -10.50 19.42 -6.71
N SER A 47 -10.23 20.07 -5.57
CA SER A 47 -8.88 20.54 -5.22
C SER A 47 -7.96 19.38 -4.89
N ILE A 48 -8.44 18.33 -4.23
CA ILE A 48 -7.69 17.10 -3.96
C ILE A 48 -7.46 16.33 -5.27
N GLN A 49 -8.48 16.25 -6.14
CA GLN A 49 -8.39 15.58 -7.44
C GLN A 49 -7.34 16.19 -8.37
N ALA A 50 -7.02 17.49 -8.21
CA ALA A 50 -5.93 18.14 -8.94
C ALA A 50 -4.52 17.60 -8.56
N TYR A 51 -4.41 16.90 -7.43
CA TYR A 51 -3.19 16.22 -6.96
C TYR A 51 -3.29 14.69 -7.08
N TYR A 52 -4.49 14.13 -6.89
CA TYR A 52 -4.79 12.70 -7.02
C TYR A 52 -5.97 12.50 -7.99
N PRO A 53 -5.71 12.39 -9.30
CA PRO A 53 -6.75 12.21 -10.32
C PRO A 53 -7.70 11.04 -10.08
N ASN A 54 -7.22 9.95 -9.45
CA ASN A 54 -8.02 8.80 -9.04
C ASN A 54 -7.63 8.35 -7.62
N SER A 55 -8.49 7.59 -6.96
CA SER A 55 -8.29 7.14 -5.57
C SER A 55 -7.09 6.22 -5.43
N VAL A 56 -6.76 5.46 -6.48
CA VAL A 56 -5.59 4.58 -6.47
C VAL A 56 -4.28 5.37 -6.39
N MET A 57 -4.26 6.64 -6.84
CA MET A 57 -3.11 7.51 -6.67
C MET A 57 -2.80 7.83 -5.20
N PHE A 58 -3.72 7.62 -4.25
CA PHE A 58 -3.37 7.75 -2.82
C PHE A 58 -2.29 6.76 -2.39
N ALA A 59 -2.19 5.60 -3.04
CA ALA A 59 -1.11 4.65 -2.78
C ALA A 59 0.29 5.21 -3.11
N THR A 60 0.39 6.24 -3.97
CA THR A 60 1.67 6.91 -4.25
C THR A 60 2.22 7.68 -3.06
N ALA A 61 1.35 8.20 -2.19
CA ALA A 61 1.74 8.87 -0.95
C ALA A 61 2.42 7.90 0.03
N LEU A 62 1.99 6.64 -0.02
CA LEU A 62 2.45 5.55 0.85
C LEU A 62 3.76 4.93 0.35
N GLN A 63 4.10 5.15 -0.93
CA GLN A 63 5.30 4.61 -1.54
C GLN A 63 6.56 5.15 -0.84
N GLY A 64 7.47 4.23 -0.47
CA GLY A 64 8.72 4.57 0.22
C GLY A 64 8.58 4.77 1.74
N LYS A 65 7.38 4.97 2.28
CA LYS A 65 7.13 5.10 3.72
C LYS A 65 6.63 3.80 4.37
N ILE A 66 5.83 3.05 3.64
CA ILE A 66 5.26 1.78 4.12
C ILE A 66 6.24 0.61 3.99
N PHE A 67 7.04 0.59 2.93
CA PHE A 67 7.95 -0.52 2.65
C PHE A 67 8.92 -0.82 3.81
N PRO A 68 9.55 0.18 4.47
CA PRO A 68 10.39 -0.04 5.65
C PRO A 68 9.67 -0.62 6.87
N LEU A 69 8.34 -0.52 6.93
CA LEU A 69 7.52 -1.09 8.02
C LEU A 69 7.14 -2.55 7.74
N VAL A 70 6.92 -2.88 6.46
CA VAL A 70 6.47 -4.21 6.03
C VAL A 70 7.63 -5.18 5.88
N VAL A 71 8.73 -4.76 5.27
CA VAL A 71 9.88 -5.64 4.97
C VAL A 71 10.46 -6.33 6.21
N PRO A 72 10.63 -5.66 7.38
CA PRO A 72 11.17 -6.32 8.57
C PRO A 72 10.29 -7.44 9.13
N LEU A 73 9.00 -7.46 8.77
CA LEU A 73 8.05 -8.50 9.19
C LEU A 73 8.17 -9.77 8.34
N LEU A 74 8.92 -9.72 7.23
CA LEU A 74 9.01 -10.79 6.25
C LEU A 74 10.39 -11.45 6.29
N ASN A 75 10.41 -12.77 6.24
CA ASN A 75 11.64 -13.57 6.21
C ASN A 75 11.93 -14.06 4.78
N PHE A 76 12.97 -13.51 4.15
CA PHE A 76 13.34 -13.84 2.77
C PHE A 76 14.31 -15.03 2.64
N THR A 77 14.63 -15.73 3.73
CA THR A 77 15.67 -16.78 3.75
C THR A 77 15.25 -18.03 2.99
N THR A 78 13.99 -18.45 3.16
CA THR A 78 13.44 -19.65 2.49
C THR A 78 12.00 -19.39 2.07
N LYS A 79 11.52 -20.14 1.08
CA LYS A 79 10.11 -20.12 0.64
C LYS A 79 9.14 -20.28 1.81
N GLN A 80 9.37 -21.28 2.66
CA GLN A 80 8.49 -21.59 3.78
C GLN A 80 8.56 -20.49 4.85
N SER A 81 9.76 -20.03 5.22
CA SER A 81 9.92 -18.95 6.19
C SER A 81 9.23 -17.66 5.73
N PHE A 82 9.27 -17.36 4.44
CA PHE A 82 8.55 -16.23 3.87
C PHE A 82 7.05 -16.37 4.06
N ILE A 83 6.48 -17.51 3.65
CA ILE A 83 5.04 -17.80 3.79
C ILE A 83 4.62 -17.73 5.26
N ASP A 84 5.36 -18.37 6.16
CA ASP A 84 5.04 -18.40 7.60
C ASP A 84 5.10 -17.00 8.21
N SER A 85 6.16 -16.25 7.93
CA SER A 85 6.30 -14.87 8.43
C SER A 85 5.21 -13.94 7.89
N TRP A 86 4.80 -14.12 6.65
CA TRP A 86 3.71 -13.36 6.03
C TRP A 86 2.37 -13.65 6.71
N ILE A 87 2.03 -14.93 6.89
CA ILE A 87 0.79 -15.35 7.55
C ILE A 87 0.78 -14.87 9.00
N GLN A 88 1.92 -14.97 9.70
CA GLN A 88 2.06 -14.47 11.06
C GLN A 88 1.83 -12.97 11.12
N ALA A 89 2.50 -12.18 10.28
CA ALA A 89 2.32 -10.72 10.21
C ALA A 89 0.88 -10.32 9.86
N TYR A 90 0.19 -11.12 9.04
CA TYR A 90 -1.22 -10.87 8.74
C TYR A 90 -2.17 -11.26 9.86
N ARG A 91 -1.83 -12.22 10.73
CA ARG A 91 -2.71 -12.61 11.86
C ARG A 91 -2.50 -11.74 13.08
N ASP A 92 -1.27 -11.29 13.30
CA ASP A 92 -0.89 -10.46 14.43
C ASP A 92 -1.77 -9.19 14.52
N GLU A 93 -2.38 -8.97 15.69
CA GLU A 93 -3.22 -7.81 15.96
C GLU A 93 -2.39 -6.55 16.16
N GLU A 94 -1.15 -6.68 16.64
CA GLU A 94 -0.22 -5.56 16.79
C GLU A 94 0.27 -5.04 15.43
N GLN A 95 0.22 -5.87 14.39
CA GLN A 95 0.65 -5.54 13.02
C GLN A 95 -0.52 -5.08 12.15
N HIS A 96 -1.42 -4.23 12.68
CA HIS A 96 -2.58 -3.73 11.92
C HIS A 96 -2.19 -3.03 10.61
N ILE A 97 -1.03 -2.36 10.59
CA ILE A 97 -0.48 -1.74 9.39
C ILE A 97 -0.28 -2.78 8.28
N PHE A 98 0.25 -3.97 8.59
CA PHE A 98 0.45 -5.00 7.58
C PHE A 98 -0.88 -5.42 6.94
N LYS A 99 -1.93 -5.63 7.75
CA LYS A 99 -3.30 -5.93 7.29
C LYS A 99 -3.83 -4.84 6.35
N GLU A 100 -3.68 -3.58 6.73
CA GLU A 100 -4.15 -2.43 5.92
C GLU A 100 -3.37 -2.28 4.62
N VAL A 101 -2.06 -2.55 4.61
CA VAL A 101 -1.25 -2.56 3.38
C VAL A 101 -1.71 -3.66 2.44
N MET A 102 -1.93 -4.87 2.96
CA MET A 102 -2.38 -5.99 2.14
C MET A 102 -3.78 -5.74 1.57
N LYS A 103 -4.68 -5.18 2.38
CA LYS A 103 -6.01 -4.74 1.94
C LYS A 103 -5.91 -3.72 0.82
N MET A 104 -5.09 -2.68 0.99
CA MET A 104 -4.83 -1.69 -0.06
C MET A 104 -4.31 -2.33 -1.36
N LEU A 105 -3.33 -3.24 -1.25
CA LEU A 105 -2.74 -3.89 -2.42
C LEU A 105 -3.79 -4.71 -3.18
N LEU A 106 -4.57 -5.54 -2.48
CA LEU A 106 -5.65 -6.34 -3.07
C LEU A 106 -6.71 -5.44 -3.72
N ASP A 107 -7.19 -4.42 -3.01
CA ASP A 107 -8.18 -3.46 -3.51
C ASP A 107 -7.71 -2.77 -4.79
N ASN A 108 -6.46 -2.31 -4.82
CA ASN A 108 -5.92 -1.60 -5.97
C ASN A 108 -5.64 -2.51 -7.16
N ILE A 109 -5.29 -3.78 -6.92
CA ILE A 109 -5.14 -4.79 -7.98
C ILE A 109 -6.51 -5.13 -8.59
N LEU A 110 -7.53 -5.31 -7.76
CA LEU A 110 -8.88 -5.68 -8.20
C LEU A 110 -9.63 -4.51 -8.88
N LYS A 111 -9.46 -3.27 -8.40
CA LYS A 111 -10.21 -2.10 -8.91
C LYS A 111 -9.74 -1.62 -10.28
N ASP A 112 -8.44 -1.61 -10.54
CA ASP A 112 -7.88 -0.99 -11.75
C ASP A 112 -7.10 -1.96 -12.63
N GLY A 113 -7.07 -3.26 -12.31
CA GLY A 113 -6.41 -4.31 -13.08
C GLY A 113 -4.88 -4.20 -13.16
N THR A 114 -4.29 -3.01 -13.02
CA THR A 114 -2.85 -2.74 -13.18
C THR A 114 -2.48 -1.30 -12.75
N SER A 115 -2.77 -0.86 -11.53
CA SER A 115 -2.07 0.34 -11.02
C SER A 115 -0.56 0.08 -11.07
N PRO A 116 0.24 0.89 -11.80
CA PRO A 116 1.68 0.67 -11.92
C PRO A 116 2.38 0.64 -10.55
N TYR A 117 1.83 1.35 -9.57
CA TYR A 117 2.37 1.47 -8.23
C TYR A 117 2.15 0.20 -7.39
N SER A 118 0.93 -0.33 -7.36
CA SER A 118 0.64 -1.57 -6.65
C SER A 118 1.37 -2.77 -7.28
N LYS A 119 1.38 -2.84 -8.62
CA LYS A 119 2.16 -3.86 -9.34
C LYS A 119 3.66 -3.72 -9.05
N GLY A 120 4.19 -2.49 -9.03
CA GLY A 120 5.58 -2.22 -8.69
C GLY A 120 5.96 -2.68 -7.27
N ALA A 121 5.09 -2.48 -6.29
CA ALA A 121 5.32 -2.94 -4.92
C ALA A 121 5.40 -4.47 -4.83
N VAL A 122 4.48 -5.17 -5.48
CA VAL A 122 4.46 -6.65 -5.54
C VAL A 122 5.69 -7.19 -6.27
N LEU A 123 6.03 -6.62 -7.43
CA LEU A 123 7.23 -7.02 -8.18
C LEU A 123 8.51 -6.78 -7.38
N LYS A 124 8.58 -5.69 -6.60
CA LYS A 124 9.74 -5.42 -5.75
C LYS A 124 9.88 -6.47 -4.65
N LEU A 125 8.78 -6.87 -3.99
CA LEU A 125 8.79 -7.95 -3.00
C LEU A 125 9.21 -9.28 -3.63
N GLN A 126 8.65 -9.61 -4.79
CA GLN A 126 9.01 -10.82 -5.52
C GLN A 126 10.49 -10.81 -5.92
N GLN A 127 11.04 -9.68 -6.37
CA GLN A 127 12.46 -9.58 -6.70
C GLN A 127 13.34 -9.79 -5.47
N MET A 128 13.02 -9.15 -4.34
CA MET A 128 13.77 -9.34 -3.09
C MET A 128 13.78 -10.79 -2.62
N LEU A 129 12.65 -11.48 -2.81
CA LEU A 129 12.56 -12.91 -2.51
C LEU A 129 13.37 -13.74 -3.52
N ALA A 130 13.26 -13.44 -4.80
CA ALA A 130 13.99 -14.11 -5.88
C ALA A 130 15.50 -13.99 -5.73
N ASP A 131 15.99 -12.87 -5.23
CA ASP A 131 17.42 -12.64 -4.95
C ASP A 131 17.99 -13.61 -3.89
N ASN A 132 17.13 -14.17 -3.03
CA ASN A 132 17.52 -15.08 -1.96
C ASN A 132 17.22 -16.56 -2.28
N ILE A 133 16.06 -16.86 -2.86
CA ILE A 133 15.57 -18.24 -3.05
C ILE A 133 15.39 -18.66 -4.51
N GLY A 134 15.65 -17.75 -5.46
CA GLY A 134 15.45 -17.98 -6.90
C GLY A 134 14.05 -17.59 -7.39
N SER A 135 13.96 -17.26 -8.69
CA SER A 135 12.76 -16.66 -9.28
C SER A 135 11.53 -17.57 -9.26
N GLN A 136 11.71 -18.88 -9.46
CA GLN A 136 10.59 -19.84 -9.47
C GLN A 136 9.97 -19.97 -8.08
N ASP A 137 10.79 -20.16 -7.05
CA ASP A 137 10.28 -20.29 -5.68
C ASP A 137 9.70 -18.99 -5.15
N ALA A 138 10.25 -17.84 -5.56
CA ALA A 138 9.67 -16.54 -5.25
C ALA A 138 8.29 -16.36 -5.89
N GLU A 139 8.12 -16.72 -7.17
CA GLU A 139 6.83 -16.65 -7.84
C GLU A 139 5.79 -17.55 -7.16
N ASP A 140 6.17 -18.79 -6.85
CA ASP A 140 5.30 -19.74 -6.16
C ASP A 140 4.91 -19.24 -4.76
N ALA A 141 5.87 -18.71 -3.99
CA ALA A 141 5.61 -18.15 -2.67
C ALA A 141 4.60 -16.98 -2.74
N MET A 142 4.77 -16.08 -3.71
CA MET A 142 3.87 -14.95 -3.91
C MET A 142 2.44 -15.44 -4.24
N LYS A 143 2.30 -16.44 -5.13
CA LYS A 143 1.00 -17.04 -5.44
C LYS A 143 0.34 -17.66 -4.21
N ILE A 144 1.10 -18.37 -3.39
CA ILE A 144 0.61 -18.99 -2.15
C ILE A 144 0.14 -17.91 -1.18
N VAL A 145 0.96 -16.91 -0.86
CA VAL A 145 0.55 -15.89 0.12
C VAL A 145 -0.66 -15.09 -0.36
N PHE A 146 -0.75 -14.71 -1.65
CA PHE A 146 -1.97 -14.05 -2.14
C PHE A 146 -3.21 -14.94 -2.09
N GLY A 147 -3.06 -16.25 -2.35
CA GLY A 147 -4.14 -17.22 -2.19
C GLY A 147 -4.61 -17.33 -0.74
N GLU A 148 -3.67 -17.47 0.20
CA GLU A 148 -3.92 -17.50 1.65
C GLU A 148 -4.63 -16.22 2.11
N MET A 149 -4.21 -15.06 1.62
CA MET A 149 -4.82 -13.77 1.96
C MET A 149 -6.29 -13.69 1.52
N ILE A 150 -6.61 -14.16 0.31
CA ILE A 150 -7.99 -14.23 -0.18
C ILE A 150 -8.78 -15.23 0.66
N TYR A 151 -8.22 -16.40 0.95
CA TYR A 151 -8.87 -17.41 1.78
C TYR A 151 -9.19 -16.88 3.19
N MET A 152 -8.25 -16.21 3.84
CA MET A 152 -8.45 -15.60 5.16
C MET A 152 -9.49 -14.46 5.14
N LYS A 153 -9.68 -13.79 4.01
CA LYS A 153 -10.72 -12.77 3.82
C LYS A 153 -12.13 -13.36 3.66
N MET A 154 -12.24 -14.66 3.37
CA MET A 154 -13.54 -15.32 3.15
C MET A 154 -14.21 -15.78 4.46
N ASP A 155 -13.62 -15.51 5.63
CA ASP A 155 -14.13 -15.81 6.98
C ASP A 155 -14.82 -17.19 7.10
N PHE A 156 -14.03 -18.23 7.39
CA PHE A 156 -14.50 -19.47 8.02
C PHE A 156 -14.29 -19.42 9.53
#